data_AF-A0A1Q7SXK9-F1
#
_entry.id   AF-A0A1Q7SXK9-F1
#
_cell.length_a   1.000
_cell.length_b   1.000
_cell.length_c   1.000
_cell.angle_alpha   90.00
_cell.angle_beta   90.00
_cell.angle_gamma   90.00
#
_symmetry.space_group_name_H-M   'P 1'
#
loop_
_entity.id
_entity.type
_entity.pdbx_description
1 polymer ?
#
loop_
_entity_poly.entity_id
_entity_poly.type
_entity_poly.pdbx_seq_one_letter_code
_entity_poly.pdbx_strand_id
1 'polypeptide(L)'
;MRTLKILVLALGAMPLAAAAQQQTPLTEVVDKIVAQEQAEVQALRQYSPIVETYIQILRPSKDLGAVPNGDKYFLGRADLANGVELVPLVTGTRTKHKMFGALGSFFSDEFLPRGFLQMIYVDTNGFDRQHYKFDYVGREFLGEVRCLVFDVDPLSKGDKGRFVGRIWVEDQDYHIVRFNGGYSGRSKSSYYFSFDSWRTNDGNSEWLPAYIYSEEGDNVAVNTFKAQTRLWGYAPGRSMEEQELSKVLVETPRPVNDQTAIANDYSPLQAKRAWGRQAEDNIAAKMEQLGLMAPYGDVDKVLETVINNLEVTNNLDIQPVVRCRVLMTSTLESFTMGHTIVLSRGLVDVLPDEASLAAILAHELGHVVLGHRTGAQFAFFNRLRFDEKETLRHFGFTFTPDEEQAATLEGMDLLSKSPYKDQPGNTQFFLQALQDRAKEIPNLVSPHLGKSVAPTWTIASAASSSDPIAAKPAGNVIAALPLGGRIKVEPWNNRLRMLKSKAVGAVAEDEKMPFEVTPFFLYLTRQGVNPLTETPSAVSLKLDSDTNIPDRKP
;
A
#
# COMPACT_ATOMS: atom_id res chain seq x y z
N MET A 1 -22.76 60.51 61.49
CA MET A 1 -22.21 59.13 61.41
C MET A 1 -22.79 58.42 60.20
N ARG A 2 -22.00 58.29 59.13
CA ARG A 2 -22.01 57.22 58.11
C ARG A 2 -21.08 57.65 56.98
N THR A 3 -19.86 57.13 57.02
CA THR A 3 -18.79 57.30 56.04
C THR A 3 -19.13 56.57 54.75
N LEU A 4 -19.25 57.30 53.64
CA LEU A 4 -19.30 56.72 52.29
C LEU A 4 -17.91 56.85 51.68
N LYS A 5 -17.21 55.72 51.52
CA LYS A 5 -15.90 55.64 50.87
C LYS A 5 -16.11 55.69 49.35
N ILE A 6 -15.59 56.72 48.69
CA ILE A 6 -15.47 56.77 47.23
C ILE A 6 -14.16 56.05 46.87
N LEU A 7 -14.28 54.90 46.23
CA LEU A 7 -13.16 54.15 45.66
C LEU A 7 -12.87 54.73 44.27
N VAL A 8 -11.79 55.50 44.14
CA VAL A 8 -11.28 55.98 42.86
C VAL A 8 -10.50 54.84 42.21
N LEU A 9 -11.03 54.26 41.13
CA LEU A 9 -10.31 53.33 40.27
C LEU A 9 -9.27 54.12 39.46
N ALA A 10 -7.99 53.95 39.77
CA ALA A 10 -6.91 54.38 38.90
C ALA A 10 -6.74 53.35 37.77
N LEU A 11 -7.04 53.74 36.53
CA LEU A 11 -6.66 52.98 35.34
C LEU A 11 -5.12 53.05 35.21
N GLY A 12 -4.44 52.00 35.65
CA GLY A 12 -3.05 51.74 35.28
C GLY A 12 -3.01 51.18 33.87
N ALA A 13 -2.48 51.97 32.93
CA ALA A 13 -2.12 51.47 31.60
C ALA A 13 -0.94 50.51 31.74
N MET A 14 -1.19 49.21 31.63
CA MET A 14 -0.13 48.23 31.42
C MET A 14 0.25 48.25 29.93
N PRO A 15 1.53 48.39 29.56
CA PRO A 15 1.93 48.19 28.19
C PRO A 15 1.77 46.70 27.89
N LEU A 16 0.92 46.36 26.91
CA LEU A 16 1.06 45.08 26.23
C LEU A 16 2.43 45.08 25.58
N ALA A 17 3.40 44.41 26.21
CA ALA A 17 4.60 43.99 25.52
C ALA A 17 4.15 43.00 24.44
N ALA A 18 4.01 43.50 23.21
CA ALA A 18 3.96 42.64 22.05
C ALA A 18 5.24 41.80 22.09
N ALA A 19 5.10 40.51 22.36
CA ALA A 19 6.19 39.57 22.18
C ALA A 19 6.59 39.65 20.71
N ALA A 20 7.69 40.36 20.43
CA ALA A 20 8.30 40.34 19.12
C ALA A 20 8.67 38.88 18.86
N GLN A 21 7.94 38.21 17.96
CA GLN A 21 8.38 36.96 17.37
C GLN A 21 9.75 37.25 16.76
N GLN A 22 10.81 36.84 17.46
CA GLN A 22 12.15 36.87 16.91
C GLN A 22 12.10 36.05 15.63
N GLN A 23 12.34 36.70 14.49
CA GLN A 23 12.50 36.02 13.22
C GLN A 23 13.72 35.12 13.35
N THR A 24 13.48 33.81 13.50
CA THR A 24 14.54 32.80 13.53
C THR A 24 15.35 32.95 12.24
N PRO A 25 16.67 33.21 12.33
CA PRO A 25 17.50 33.35 11.14
C PRO A 25 17.42 32.08 10.29
N LEU A 26 17.37 32.24 8.95
CA LEU A 26 17.32 31.11 8.01
C LEU A 26 18.43 30.09 8.28
N THR A 27 19.61 30.55 8.70
CA THR A 27 20.74 29.70 9.07
C THR A 27 20.44 28.77 10.24
N GLU A 28 19.71 29.24 11.25
CA GLU A 28 19.33 28.43 12.41
C GLU A 28 18.30 27.37 12.02
N VAL A 29 17.37 27.69 11.12
CA VAL A 29 16.41 26.72 10.57
C VAL A 29 17.15 25.61 9.80
N VAL A 30 18.09 25.97 8.93
CA VAL A 30 18.89 24.99 8.18
C VAL A 30 19.74 24.12 9.12
N ASP A 31 20.32 24.69 10.19
CA ASP A 31 21.06 23.92 11.18
C ASP A 31 20.18 22.86 11.88
N LYS A 32 18.93 23.20 12.20
CA LYS A 32 17.96 22.24 12.77
C LYS A 32 17.59 21.15 11.78
N ILE A 33 17.33 21.49 10.52
CA ILE A 33 17.04 20.52 9.44
C ILE A 33 18.18 19.52 9.30
N VAL A 34 19.42 20.01 9.23
CA VAL A 34 20.61 19.17 9.10
C VAL A 34 20.78 18.25 10.30
N ALA A 35 20.69 18.80 11.51
CA ALA A 35 20.81 18.01 12.74
C ALA A 35 19.73 16.92 12.82
N GLN A 36 18.50 17.26 12.43
CA GLN A 36 17.37 16.33 12.45
C GLN A 36 17.55 15.20 11.42
N GLU A 37 17.89 15.51 10.17
CA GLU A 37 18.16 14.48 9.15
C GLU A 37 19.28 13.54 9.60
N GLN A 38 20.36 14.07 10.16
CA GLN A 38 21.47 13.24 10.66
C GLN A 38 21.03 12.32 11.80
N ALA A 39 20.20 12.82 12.74
CA ALA A 39 19.65 12.01 13.82
C ALA A 39 18.72 10.90 13.30
N GLU A 40 17.86 11.22 12.34
CA GLU A 40 16.98 10.23 11.70
C GLU A 40 17.75 9.14 10.98
N VAL A 41 18.78 9.50 10.20
CA VAL A 41 19.64 8.53 9.52
C VAL A 41 20.28 7.56 10.52
N GLN A 42 20.67 8.02 11.71
CA GLN A 42 21.19 7.14 12.76
C GLN A 42 20.10 6.27 13.38
N ALA A 43 18.93 6.84 13.67
CA ALA A 43 17.80 6.11 14.23
C ALA A 43 17.32 4.99 13.30
N LEU A 44 17.34 5.22 11.98
CA LEU A 44 16.89 4.24 10.98
C LEU A 44 17.71 2.93 11.00
N ARG A 45 18.96 2.97 11.46
CA ARG A 45 19.84 1.80 11.53
C ARG A 45 19.33 0.68 12.43
N GLN A 46 18.42 0.98 13.35
CA GLN A 46 17.83 -0.02 14.24
C GLN A 46 16.76 -0.90 13.55
N TYR A 47 16.31 -0.49 12.36
CA TYR A 47 15.18 -1.11 11.68
C TYR A 47 15.61 -2.05 10.55
N SER A 48 14.76 -3.04 10.26
CA SER A 48 14.95 -3.98 9.15
C SER A 48 13.64 -4.21 8.37
N PRO A 49 13.11 -3.16 7.71
CA PRO A 49 11.83 -3.22 7.02
C PRO A 49 11.90 -4.15 5.81
N ILE A 50 10.74 -4.62 5.36
CA ILE A 50 10.56 -5.23 4.05
C ILE A 50 10.53 -4.12 3.01
N VAL A 51 11.14 -4.39 1.88
CA VAL A 51 11.24 -3.51 0.73
C VAL A 51 10.72 -4.25 -0.49
N GLU A 52 9.71 -3.69 -1.12
CA GLU A 52 9.23 -4.12 -2.41
C GLU A 52 9.50 -3.06 -3.46
N THR A 53 10.17 -3.43 -4.55
CA THR A 53 10.40 -2.57 -5.70
C THR A 53 9.82 -3.23 -6.94
N TYR A 54 8.84 -2.57 -7.57
CA TYR A 54 8.29 -2.96 -8.87
C TYR A 54 8.68 -1.92 -9.92
N ILE A 55 9.23 -2.37 -11.04
CA ILE A 55 9.74 -1.55 -12.13
C ILE A 55 9.03 -1.97 -13.42
N GLN A 56 8.56 -0.99 -14.19
CA GLN A 56 8.03 -1.18 -15.53
C GLN A 56 8.93 -0.49 -16.53
N ILE A 57 9.44 -1.27 -17.46
CA ILE A 57 10.21 -0.79 -18.60
C ILE A 57 9.22 -0.37 -19.67
N LEU A 58 9.38 0.83 -20.21
CA LEU A 58 8.45 1.44 -21.14
C LEU A 58 9.03 1.48 -22.56
N ARG A 59 8.15 1.39 -23.54
CA ARG A 59 8.43 1.68 -24.95
C ARG A 59 7.52 2.78 -25.46
N PRO A 60 7.98 3.64 -26.37
CA PRO A 60 7.12 4.62 -27.03
C PRO A 60 5.98 3.94 -27.82
N SER A 61 4.80 4.53 -27.77
CA SER A 61 3.59 4.13 -28.51
C SER A 61 2.99 5.36 -29.20
N LYS A 62 2.57 5.20 -30.45
CA LYS A 62 1.99 6.32 -31.23
C LYS A 62 0.63 6.78 -30.71
N ASP A 63 -0.13 5.86 -30.12
CA ASP A 63 -1.52 6.09 -29.72
C ASP A 63 -1.70 6.31 -28.21
N LEU A 64 -0.76 5.80 -27.40
CA LEU A 64 -0.85 5.74 -25.92
C LEU A 64 0.35 6.39 -25.21
N GLY A 65 1.20 7.12 -25.93
CA GLY A 65 2.39 7.76 -25.36
C GLY A 65 3.51 6.75 -25.04
N ALA A 66 3.53 6.18 -23.83
CA ALA A 66 4.50 5.17 -23.41
C ALA A 66 3.78 3.99 -22.78
N VAL A 67 4.12 2.77 -23.18
CA VAL A 67 3.45 1.55 -22.72
C VAL A 67 4.44 0.54 -22.16
N PRO A 68 4.04 -0.31 -21.20
CA PRO A 68 4.87 -1.41 -20.70
C PRO A 68 5.46 -2.30 -21.81
N ASN A 69 6.70 -2.76 -21.60
CA ASN A 69 7.44 -3.65 -22.50
C ASN A 69 8.34 -4.63 -21.71
N GLY A 70 7.97 -4.91 -20.48
CA GLY A 70 8.74 -5.70 -19.53
C GLY A 70 8.66 -5.09 -18.15
N ASP A 71 8.85 -5.92 -17.14
CA ASP A 71 8.87 -5.50 -15.76
C ASP A 71 9.98 -6.22 -14.98
N LYS A 72 10.26 -5.70 -13.79
CA LYS A 72 11.10 -6.33 -12.77
C LYS A 72 10.40 -6.21 -11.43
N TYR A 73 10.60 -7.22 -10.59
CA TYR A 73 10.05 -7.26 -9.25
C TYR A 73 11.12 -7.71 -8.26
N PHE A 74 11.26 -6.96 -7.17
CA PHE A 74 12.17 -7.24 -6.09
C PHE A 74 11.42 -7.19 -4.77
N LEU A 75 11.61 -8.22 -3.94
CA LEU A 75 11.11 -8.26 -2.58
C LEU A 75 12.24 -8.75 -1.67
N GLY A 76 12.57 -7.95 -0.67
CA GLY A 76 13.67 -8.23 0.25
C GLY A 76 13.49 -7.58 1.60
N ARG A 77 14.32 -7.98 2.56
CA ARG A 77 14.43 -7.30 3.86
C ARG A 77 15.64 -6.38 3.82
N ALA A 78 15.46 -5.12 4.19
CA ALA A 78 16.55 -4.17 4.33
C ALA A 78 17.32 -4.44 5.63
N ASP A 79 18.65 -4.39 5.56
CA ASP A 79 19.52 -4.25 6.71
C ASP A 79 20.04 -2.81 6.73
N LEU A 80 19.37 -1.97 7.51
CA LEU A 80 19.73 -0.56 7.64
C LEU A 80 20.91 -0.35 8.61
N ALA A 81 21.27 -1.34 9.42
CA ALA A 81 22.43 -1.28 10.31
C ALA A 81 23.74 -1.31 9.52
N ASN A 82 23.80 -2.17 8.50
CA ASN A 82 24.94 -2.28 7.58
C ASN A 82 24.79 -1.40 6.33
N GLY A 83 23.81 -0.48 6.33
CA GLY A 83 23.58 0.51 5.28
C GLY A 83 22.40 0.18 4.39
N VAL A 84 22.67 -0.21 3.14
CA VAL A 84 21.63 -0.40 2.10
C VAL A 84 21.77 -1.81 1.54
N GLU A 85 21.77 -2.81 2.42
CA GLU A 85 21.79 -4.21 2.00
C GLU A 85 20.37 -4.76 1.93
N LEU A 86 20.05 -5.46 0.84
CA LEU A 86 18.76 -6.12 0.64
C LEU A 86 18.99 -7.63 0.64
N VAL A 87 18.40 -8.31 1.62
CA VAL A 87 18.35 -9.77 1.68
C VAL A 87 17.13 -10.22 0.87
N PRO A 88 17.29 -10.91 -0.27
CA PRO A 88 16.15 -11.33 -1.10
C PRO A 88 15.27 -12.32 -0.34
N LEU A 89 13.95 -12.08 -0.36
CA LEU A 89 12.94 -13.01 0.17
C LEU A 89 12.45 -13.99 -0.90
N VAL A 90 12.65 -13.65 -2.17
CA VAL A 90 12.40 -14.53 -3.32
C VAL A 90 13.75 -15.04 -3.82
N THR A 91 14.04 -16.33 -3.64
CA THR A 91 15.20 -16.95 -4.28
C THR A 91 14.72 -17.75 -5.48
N GLY A 92 15.21 -17.46 -6.68
CA GLY A 92 15.04 -18.35 -7.84
C GLY A 92 15.82 -19.65 -7.64
N THR A 93 15.30 -20.77 -8.15
CA THR A 93 15.99 -22.07 -8.16
C THR A 93 17.38 -21.90 -8.78
N ARG A 94 18.45 -22.02 -7.98
CA ARG A 94 19.82 -22.21 -8.50
C ARG A 94 19.93 -23.65 -9.02
N THR A 95 19.27 -23.94 -10.14
CA THR A 95 19.53 -25.16 -10.89
C THR A 95 20.79 -24.93 -11.70
N LYS A 96 21.88 -25.61 -11.30
CA LYS A 96 23.15 -25.62 -12.03
C LYS A 96 22.99 -26.36 -13.37
N HIS A 97 22.35 -25.78 -14.38
CA HIS A 97 22.52 -26.26 -15.76
C HIS A 97 22.35 -25.13 -16.77
N LYS A 98 23.41 -24.93 -17.59
CA LYS A 98 23.38 -24.19 -18.85
C LYS A 98 22.32 -24.81 -19.76
N MET A 99 21.23 -24.10 -20.05
CA MET A 99 20.42 -24.28 -21.26
C MET A 99 19.85 -22.93 -21.69
N PHE A 100 20.02 -22.64 -22.98
CA PHE A 100 19.62 -21.42 -23.67
C PHE A 100 18.10 -21.25 -23.71
N GLY A 101 17.63 -20.01 -23.55
CA GLY A 101 16.33 -19.54 -24.02
C GLY A 101 15.24 -19.44 -22.95
N ALA A 102 14.90 -18.20 -22.57
CA ALA A 102 13.68 -17.79 -21.89
C ALA A 102 13.40 -18.43 -20.51
N LEU A 103 13.99 -17.86 -19.44
CA LEU A 103 13.41 -17.70 -18.09
C LEU A 103 14.52 -17.28 -17.12
N GLY A 104 14.33 -16.18 -16.38
CA GLY A 104 15.14 -15.83 -15.21
C GLY A 104 16.20 -14.73 -15.39
N SER A 105 15.81 -13.56 -15.88
CA SER A 105 16.63 -12.33 -15.76
C SER A 105 16.36 -11.67 -14.40
N PHE A 106 16.82 -12.29 -13.31
CA PHE A 106 16.70 -11.77 -11.94
C PHE A 106 17.90 -10.91 -11.50
N PHE A 107 18.89 -10.75 -12.37
CA PHE A 107 19.97 -9.78 -12.23
C PHE A 107 20.27 -9.22 -13.62
N SER A 108 19.52 -8.21 -14.05
CA SER A 108 20.00 -7.32 -15.12
C SER A 108 20.96 -6.34 -14.46
N ASP A 109 22.19 -6.24 -14.96
CA ASP A 109 23.19 -5.25 -14.52
C ASP A 109 22.66 -3.78 -14.59
N GLU A 110 21.51 -3.57 -15.23
CA GLU A 110 20.77 -2.32 -15.37
C GLU A 110 20.08 -1.84 -14.06
N PHE A 111 19.50 -2.74 -13.25
CA PHE A 111 18.71 -2.36 -12.08
C PHE A 111 19.22 -3.06 -10.82
N LEU A 112 19.83 -2.28 -9.92
CA LEU A 112 20.35 -2.76 -8.64
C LEU A 112 19.35 -2.43 -7.53
N PRO A 113 18.76 -3.43 -6.83
CA PRO A 113 17.80 -3.19 -5.75
C PRO A 113 18.34 -2.25 -4.66
N ARG A 114 19.64 -2.38 -4.34
CA ARG A 114 20.35 -1.48 -3.42
C ARG A 114 20.30 -0.02 -3.86
N GLY A 115 20.34 0.27 -5.16
CA GLY A 115 20.23 1.64 -5.67
C GLY A 115 18.87 2.27 -5.39
N PHE A 116 17.78 1.50 -5.50
CA PHE A 116 16.44 1.96 -5.14
C PHE A 116 16.28 2.15 -3.64
N LEU A 117 16.77 1.21 -2.81
CA LEU A 117 16.72 1.38 -1.35
C LEU A 117 17.55 2.58 -0.87
N GLN A 118 18.64 2.94 -1.57
CA GLN A 118 19.44 4.12 -1.21
C GLN A 118 18.60 5.41 -1.25
N MET A 119 17.54 5.48 -2.05
CA MET A 119 16.68 6.66 -2.22
C MET A 119 15.83 7.00 -0.98
N ILE A 120 15.96 6.25 0.13
CA ILE A 120 15.40 6.63 1.45
C ILE A 120 16.19 7.74 2.14
N TYR A 121 17.41 8.03 1.68
CA TYR A 121 18.31 9.03 2.25
C TYR A 121 18.44 10.25 1.35
N VAL A 122 18.60 11.44 1.93
CA VAL A 122 19.03 12.62 1.18
C VAL A 122 20.52 12.51 0.87
N ASP A 123 21.37 12.41 1.89
CA ASP A 123 22.80 12.10 1.73
C ASP A 123 23.34 11.56 3.05
N THR A 124 23.89 10.34 3.04
CA THR A 124 24.48 9.73 4.24
C THR A 124 25.91 10.20 4.51
N ASN A 125 26.54 10.93 3.58
CA ASN A 125 27.95 11.26 3.53
C ASN A 125 28.20 12.77 3.48
N GLY A 126 27.56 13.51 4.40
CA GLY A 126 27.81 14.95 4.59
C GLY A 126 26.67 15.84 4.14
N PHE A 127 25.43 15.50 4.51
CA PHE A 127 24.33 16.46 4.47
C PHE A 127 24.54 17.55 5.52
N ASP A 128 25.17 18.66 5.12
CA ASP A 128 25.48 19.82 5.94
C ASP A 128 25.69 21.08 5.10
N ARG A 129 25.81 22.25 5.75
CA ARG A 129 26.04 23.55 5.07
C ARG A 129 27.44 23.74 4.48
N GLN A 130 28.41 22.86 4.78
CA GLN A 130 29.75 22.92 4.18
C GLN A 130 29.75 22.28 2.79
N HIS A 131 28.86 21.31 2.57
CA HIS A 131 28.73 20.59 1.31
C HIS A 131 27.52 21.02 0.49
N TYR A 132 26.49 21.60 1.13
CA TYR A 132 25.25 22.00 0.48
C TYR A 132 24.90 23.47 0.65
N LYS A 133 24.32 24.02 -0.41
CA LYS A 133 23.58 25.27 -0.42
C LYS A 133 22.09 24.96 -0.24
N PHE A 134 21.43 25.76 0.60
CA PHE A 134 20.00 25.68 0.84
C PHE A 134 19.34 27.00 0.43
N ASP A 135 18.44 26.95 -0.54
CA ASP A 135 17.67 28.10 -1.01
C ASP A 135 16.20 27.93 -0.60
N TYR A 136 15.70 28.83 0.24
CA TYR A 136 14.30 28.78 0.68
C TYR A 136 13.36 29.17 -0.45
N VAL A 137 12.41 28.29 -0.76
CA VAL A 137 11.44 28.45 -1.85
C VAL A 137 10.12 29.01 -1.32
N GLY A 138 9.61 28.46 -0.22
CA GLY A 138 8.28 28.82 0.28
C GLY A 138 7.72 27.85 1.32
N ARG A 139 6.39 27.85 1.44
CA ARG A 139 5.65 26.94 2.31
C ARG A 139 4.58 26.21 1.54
N GLU A 140 4.40 24.95 1.84
CA GLU A 140 3.39 24.08 1.21
C GLU A 140 2.75 23.19 2.27
N PHE A 141 1.50 22.78 2.04
CA PHE A 141 0.85 21.75 2.85
C PHE A 141 0.94 20.41 2.12
N LEU A 142 1.46 19.39 2.81
CA LEU A 142 1.39 18.01 2.37
C LEU A 142 0.34 17.30 3.25
N GLY A 143 -0.91 17.27 2.80
CA GLY A 143 -2.03 16.85 3.64
C GLY A 143 -2.27 17.84 4.79
N GLU A 144 -2.20 17.37 6.03
CA GLU A 144 -2.32 18.20 7.25
C GLU A 144 -0.98 18.79 7.71
N VAL A 145 0.13 18.36 7.10
CA VAL A 145 1.48 18.74 7.55
C VAL A 145 1.95 19.99 6.81
N ARG A 146 2.29 21.02 7.59
CA ARG A 146 2.86 22.28 7.10
C ARG A 146 4.35 22.10 6.87
N CYS A 147 4.80 22.41 5.66
CA CYS A 147 6.18 22.25 5.25
C CYS A 147 6.82 23.58 4.86
N LEU A 148 8.08 23.76 5.26
CA LEU A 148 9.04 24.67 4.66
C LEU A 148 9.71 23.96 3.46
N VAL A 149 9.85 24.66 2.35
CA VAL A 149 10.37 24.08 1.10
C VAL A 149 11.71 24.71 0.76
N PHE A 150 12.70 23.86 0.47
CA PHE A 150 14.06 24.29 0.12
C PHE A 150 14.55 23.58 -1.14
N ASP A 151 15.21 24.33 -2.02
CA ASP A 151 16.08 23.76 -3.04
C ASP A 151 17.46 23.50 -2.42
N VAL A 152 18.03 22.34 -2.73
CA VAL A 152 19.28 21.82 -2.16
C VAL A 152 20.23 21.47 -3.29
N ASP A 153 21.37 22.16 -3.31
CA ASP A 153 22.42 22.00 -4.32
C ASP A 153 23.79 21.75 -3.67
N PRO A 154 24.60 20.81 -4.19
CA PRO A 154 25.97 20.62 -3.72
C PRO A 154 26.83 21.83 -4.10
N LEU A 155 27.62 22.31 -3.14
CA LEU A 155 28.53 23.44 -3.34
C LEU A 155 29.68 23.08 -4.29
N SER A 156 30.18 21.85 -4.23
CA SER A 156 31.22 21.32 -5.11
C SER A 156 30.60 20.48 -6.23
N LYS A 157 30.79 20.92 -7.49
CA LYS A 157 30.37 20.16 -8.68
C LYS A 157 31.20 18.88 -8.92
N GLY A 158 32.31 18.71 -8.20
CA GLY A 158 33.19 17.54 -8.31
C GLY A 158 32.79 16.38 -7.40
N ASP A 159 31.96 16.63 -6.40
CA ASP A 159 31.54 15.63 -5.42
C ASP A 159 30.49 14.72 -6.06
N LYS A 160 30.75 13.41 -6.05
CA LYS A 160 29.87 12.41 -6.65
C LYS A 160 28.93 11.82 -5.60
N GLY A 161 27.73 11.47 -6.02
CA GLY A 161 26.70 10.84 -5.19
C GLY A 161 25.95 11.81 -4.28
N ARG A 162 26.11 13.12 -4.46
CA ARG A 162 25.42 14.14 -3.65
C ARG A 162 24.04 14.45 -4.19
N PHE A 163 23.05 14.65 -3.33
CA PHE A 163 21.69 14.95 -3.74
C PHE A 163 21.59 16.32 -4.42
N VAL A 164 20.72 16.43 -5.43
CA VAL A 164 20.33 17.68 -6.06
C VAL A 164 18.82 17.62 -6.20
N GLY A 165 18.12 18.63 -5.68
CA GLY A 165 16.67 18.67 -5.78
C GLY A 165 16.01 19.52 -4.72
N ARG A 166 14.79 19.15 -4.37
CA ARG A 166 13.93 19.88 -3.44
C ARG A 166 13.57 19.02 -2.25
N ILE A 167 13.57 19.63 -1.06
CA ILE A 167 13.15 19.01 0.19
C ILE A 167 11.95 19.76 0.79
N TRP A 168 11.04 19.00 1.39
CA TRP A 168 9.92 19.49 2.19
C TRP A 168 10.17 19.10 3.64
N VAL A 169 10.26 20.11 4.48
CA VAL A 169 10.61 19.98 5.90
C VAL A 169 9.40 20.39 6.72
N GLU A 170 8.90 19.53 7.59
CA GLU A 170 7.78 19.91 8.46
C GLU A 170 8.19 20.97 9.50
N ASP A 171 7.25 21.86 9.86
CA ASP A 171 7.58 23.09 10.59
C ASP A 171 7.64 22.99 12.13
N GLN A 172 7.46 21.80 12.72
CA GLN A 172 7.46 21.64 14.18
C GLN A 172 8.83 21.18 14.71
N ASP A 173 9.38 20.08 14.19
CA ASP A 173 10.64 19.46 14.62
C ASP A 173 11.69 19.38 13.50
N TYR A 174 11.39 19.96 12.33
CA TYR A 174 12.28 20.06 11.17
C TYR A 174 12.60 18.71 10.49
N HIS A 175 11.68 17.74 10.52
CA HIS A 175 11.83 16.48 9.79
C HIS A 175 11.71 16.67 8.27
N ILE A 176 12.57 16.04 7.48
CA ILE A 176 12.42 15.99 6.02
C ILE A 176 11.36 14.93 5.69
N VAL A 177 10.17 15.35 5.27
CA VAL A 177 9.03 14.44 5.05
C VAL A 177 8.86 14.03 3.59
N ARG A 178 9.42 14.81 2.67
CA ARG A 178 9.49 14.49 1.23
C ARG A 178 10.75 15.09 0.64
N PHE A 179 11.35 14.40 -0.33
CA PHE A 179 12.40 14.98 -1.15
C PHE A 179 12.34 14.43 -2.57
N ASN A 180 12.49 15.33 -3.53
CA ASN A 180 12.34 15.08 -4.96
C ASN A 180 13.61 15.54 -5.69
N GLY A 181 14.26 14.65 -6.42
CA GLY A 181 15.52 14.98 -7.09
C GLY A 181 16.29 13.74 -7.54
N GLY A 182 17.60 13.85 -7.56
CA GLY A 182 18.49 12.76 -7.91
C GLY A 182 19.89 12.94 -7.34
N TYR A 183 20.70 11.89 -7.36
CA TYR A 183 22.09 11.98 -6.97
C TYR A 183 22.95 12.46 -8.16
N SER A 184 23.79 13.45 -7.90
CA SER A 184 24.71 14.04 -8.87
C SER A 184 25.98 13.21 -9.05
N GLY A 185 26.65 13.43 -10.19
CA GLY A 185 27.89 12.74 -10.52
C GLY A 185 27.66 11.35 -11.13
N ARG A 186 28.40 11.05 -12.20
CA ARG A 186 28.36 9.73 -12.85
C ARG A 186 29.59 8.91 -12.45
N SER A 187 29.37 7.65 -12.11
CA SER A 187 30.41 6.62 -12.21
C SER A 187 30.50 6.13 -13.66
N LYS A 188 31.63 5.54 -14.07
CA LYS A 188 31.73 4.86 -15.37
C LYS A 188 30.77 3.67 -15.50
N SER A 189 30.23 3.18 -14.37
CA SER A 189 29.43 1.94 -14.29
C SER A 189 28.13 2.08 -13.49
N SER A 190 27.75 3.28 -13.03
CA SER A 190 26.54 3.46 -12.20
C SER A 190 25.86 4.78 -12.55
N TYR A 191 24.56 4.69 -12.81
CA TYR A 191 23.66 5.81 -13.08
C TYR A 191 22.77 6.04 -11.87
N TYR A 192 22.54 7.30 -11.54
CA TYR A 192 21.56 7.69 -10.54
C TYR A 192 20.28 8.12 -11.27
N PHE A 193 19.15 7.64 -10.77
CA PHE A 193 17.84 7.94 -11.33
C PHE A 193 17.20 9.12 -10.60
N SER A 194 16.26 9.78 -11.28
CA SER A 194 15.37 10.73 -10.63
C SER A 194 14.36 10.00 -9.75
N PHE A 195 14.10 10.52 -8.55
CA PHE A 195 13.19 9.90 -7.61
C PHE A 195 12.44 10.93 -6.73
N ASP A 196 11.30 10.50 -6.20
CA ASP A 196 10.47 11.21 -5.23
C ASP A 196 10.28 10.30 -4.02
N SER A 197 10.86 10.69 -2.88
CA SER A 197 10.87 9.89 -1.65
C SER A 197 9.99 10.53 -0.60
N TRP A 198 9.17 9.72 0.06
CA TRP A 198 8.19 10.14 1.06
C TRP A 198 8.39 9.39 2.37
N ARG A 199 8.39 10.15 3.48
CA ARG A 199 8.31 9.61 4.83
C ARG A 199 6.90 9.80 5.37
N THR A 200 6.41 8.83 6.12
CA THR A 200 5.11 8.93 6.81
C THR A 200 5.31 8.93 8.31
N ASN A 201 4.53 9.74 9.01
CA ASN A 201 4.50 9.73 10.47
C ASN A 201 3.59 8.61 10.95
N ASP A 202 4.18 7.55 11.49
CA ASP A 202 3.43 6.34 11.83
C ASP A 202 4.12 5.58 12.95
N GLY A 203 3.39 5.28 14.05
CA GLY A 203 3.94 4.60 15.23
C GLY A 203 5.00 5.41 15.97
N ASN A 204 4.83 5.61 17.28
CA ASN A 204 5.77 6.40 18.11
C ASN A 204 6.04 7.84 17.63
N SER A 205 5.20 8.39 16.75
CA SER A 205 5.37 9.71 16.13
C SER A 205 6.71 9.87 15.37
N GLU A 206 7.29 8.77 14.88
CA GLU A 206 8.50 8.79 14.06
C GLU A 206 8.17 8.97 12.57
N TRP A 207 9.05 9.67 11.84
CA TRP A 207 8.96 9.82 10.39
C TRP A 207 9.78 8.74 9.69
N LEU A 208 9.10 7.79 9.06
CA LEU A 208 9.73 6.60 8.49
C LEU A 208 9.65 6.62 6.96
N PRO A 209 10.74 6.30 6.24
CA PRO A 209 10.69 6.08 4.80
C PRO A 209 9.65 5.04 4.44
N ALA A 210 8.78 5.35 3.47
CA ALA A 210 7.63 4.49 3.19
C ALA A 210 7.37 4.31 1.70
N TYR A 211 7.50 5.37 0.89
CA TYR A 211 7.19 5.34 -0.53
C TYR A 211 8.27 6.05 -1.33
N ILE A 212 8.69 5.44 -2.43
CA ILE A 212 9.63 6.03 -3.37
C ILE A 212 9.07 5.80 -4.77
N TYR A 213 8.91 6.87 -5.53
CA TYR A 213 8.68 6.80 -6.96
C TYR A 213 9.99 7.09 -7.69
N SER A 214 10.28 6.39 -8.78
CA SER A 214 11.43 6.70 -9.64
C SER A 214 11.02 6.61 -11.10
N GLU A 215 11.53 7.52 -11.91
CA GLU A 215 11.25 7.57 -13.33
C GLU A 215 12.45 8.12 -14.06
N GLU A 216 12.74 7.51 -15.21
CA GLU A 216 13.78 7.98 -16.11
C GLU A 216 13.25 7.95 -17.54
N GLY A 217 13.33 9.10 -18.22
CA GLY A 217 13.02 9.29 -19.64
C GLY A 217 14.25 9.75 -20.40
N ASP A 218 14.35 9.41 -21.69
CA ASP A 218 15.35 9.96 -22.61
C ASP A 218 16.84 9.72 -22.26
N ASN A 219 17.15 8.64 -21.54
CA ASN A 219 18.53 8.23 -21.25
C ASN A 219 19.04 7.23 -22.30
N VAL A 220 20.15 7.53 -22.98
CA VAL A 220 20.72 6.63 -24.01
C VAL A 220 21.31 5.36 -23.39
N ALA A 221 21.62 5.37 -22.09
CA ALA A 221 22.31 4.26 -21.42
C ALA A 221 21.40 3.34 -20.60
N VAL A 222 20.15 3.73 -20.34
CA VAL A 222 19.19 2.99 -19.50
C VAL A 222 17.83 3.06 -20.19
N ASN A 223 17.08 1.96 -20.20
CA ASN A 223 15.74 1.96 -20.78
C ASN A 223 14.84 2.96 -20.04
N THR A 224 13.89 3.57 -20.75
CA THR A 224 12.83 4.36 -20.11
C THR A 224 12.06 3.48 -19.14
N PHE A 225 11.89 3.91 -17.89
CA PHE A 225 11.20 3.11 -16.89
C PHE A 225 10.47 3.98 -15.87
N LYS A 226 9.48 3.37 -15.22
CA LYS A 226 8.85 3.86 -14.00
C LYS A 226 8.95 2.81 -12.91
N ALA A 227 9.09 3.21 -11.66
CA ALA A 227 9.23 2.31 -10.53
C ALA A 227 8.52 2.83 -9.28
N GLN A 228 7.99 1.90 -8.50
CA GLN A 228 7.51 2.13 -7.14
C GLN A 228 8.29 1.25 -6.18
N THR A 229 8.87 1.86 -5.15
CA THR A 229 9.41 1.16 -3.99
C THR A 229 8.58 1.48 -2.75
N ARG A 230 8.21 0.45 -2.00
CA ARG A 230 7.49 0.56 -0.73
C ARG A 230 8.28 -0.10 0.38
N LEU A 231 8.25 0.52 1.56
CA LEU A 231 8.87 0.01 2.77
C LEU A 231 7.82 -0.17 3.86
N TRP A 232 7.86 -1.29 4.57
CA TRP A 232 6.99 -1.56 5.72
C TRP A 232 7.62 -2.58 6.67
N GLY A 233 6.98 -2.88 7.78
CA GLY A 233 7.49 -3.84 8.75
C GLY A 233 8.61 -3.26 9.60
N TYR A 234 8.48 -2.00 9.99
CA TYR A 234 9.37 -1.38 10.98
C TYR A 234 9.15 -1.97 12.39
N ALA A 235 7.92 -2.37 12.73
CA ALA A 235 7.59 -3.03 14.00
C ALA A 235 6.49 -4.12 13.88
N PRO A 236 6.68 -5.17 13.06
CA PRO A 236 5.63 -6.14 12.73
C PRO A 236 5.16 -6.99 13.92
N GLY A 237 5.99 -7.18 14.96
CA GLY A 237 5.69 -8.07 16.10
C GLY A 237 5.36 -7.39 17.43
N ARG A 238 5.95 -6.21 17.74
CA ARG A 238 5.81 -5.59 19.07
C ARG A 238 4.38 -5.10 19.36
N SER A 239 3.71 -4.55 18.34
CA SER A 239 2.39 -3.93 18.55
C SER A 239 1.28 -4.93 18.89
N MET A 240 1.35 -6.17 18.38
CA MET A 240 0.36 -7.21 18.67
C MET A 240 0.60 -7.85 20.04
N GLU A 241 1.84 -8.21 20.36
CA GLU A 241 2.19 -8.82 21.65
C GLU A 241 1.94 -7.85 22.82
N GLU A 242 2.30 -6.58 22.68
CA GLU A 242 2.02 -5.56 23.70
C GLU A 242 0.52 -5.30 23.87
N GLN A 243 -0.26 -5.31 22.78
CA GLN A 243 -1.73 -5.18 22.86
C GLN A 243 -2.39 -6.37 23.54
N GLU A 244 -1.98 -7.59 23.21
CA GLU A 244 -2.54 -8.80 23.82
C GLU A 244 -2.17 -8.91 25.31
N LEU A 245 -0.90 -8.65 25.67
CA LEU A 245 -0.47 -8.62 27.07
C LEU A 245 -1.13 -7.48 27.86
N SER A 246 -1.31 -6.30 27.25
CA SER A 246 -1.98 -5.17 27.89
C SER A 246 -3.48 -5.44 28.10
N LYS A 247 -4.17 -6.10 27.16
CA LYS A 247 -5.57 -6.53 27.37
C LYS A 247 -5.69 -7.48 28.56
N VAL A 248 -4.79 -8.47 28.66
CA VAL A 248 -4.75 -9.40 29.80
C VAL A 248 -4.50 -8.67 31.13
N LEU A 249 -3.68 -7.61 31.13
CA LEU A 249 -3.39 -6.80 32.32
C LEU A 249 -4.55 -5.85 32.71
N VAL A 250 -5.30 -5.33 31.74
CA VAL A 250 -6.38 -4.35 31.97
C VAL A 250 -7.72 -5.02 32.34
N GLU A 251 -7.94 -6.29 32.02
CA GLU A 251 -9.17 -7.05 32.32
C GLU A 251 -9.31 -7.58 33.77
N THR A 252 -8.71 -6.93 34.78
CA THR A 252 -8.89 -7.35 36.19
C THR A 252 -9.63 -6.31 37.04
N PRO A 253 -10.97 -6.44 37.15
CA PRO A 253 -11.53 -6.89 38.44
C PRO A 253 -12.73 -7.86 38.31
N ARG A 254 -12.97 -8.47 37.16
CA ARG A 254 -13.98 -9.55 37.02
C ARG A 254 -13.25 -10.88 36.82
N PRO A 255 -13.61 -11.95 37.57
CA PRO A 255 -13.04 -13.27 37.32
C PRO A 255 -13.34 -13.67 35.87
N VAL A 256 -12.29 -14.05 35.12
CA VAL A 256 -12.42 -14.67 33.80
C VAL A 256 -13.31 -15.88 33.98
N ASN A 257 -14.53 -15.80 33.45
CA ASN A 257 -15.49 -16.89 33.58
C ASN A 257 -15.08 -17.96 32.57
N ASP A 258 -14.44 -19.01 33.07
CA ASP A 258 -14.01 -20.14 32.24
C ASP A 258 -15.24 -20.81 31.63
N GLN A 259 -15.52 -20.50 30.36
CA GLN A 259 -16.65 -21.05 29.63
C GLN A 259 -16.45 -22.54 29.28
N THR A 260 -15.27 -23.12 29.54
CA THR A 260 -15.01 -24.54 29.29
C THR A 260 -15.84 -25.46 30.20
N ALA A 261 -16.32 -24.95 31.34
CA ALA A 261 -17.20 -25.70 32.25
C ALA A 261 -18.56 -26.10 31.62
N ILE A 262 -18.94 -25.46 30.49
CA ILE A 262 -20.18 -25.73 29.74
C ILE A 262 -19.87 -26.21 28.30
N ALA A 263 -18.58 -26.29 27.93
CA ALA A 263 -18.17 -26.70 26.59
C ALA A 263 -18.13 -28.23 26.49
N ASN A 264 -18.88 -28.79 25.54
CA ASN A 264 -18.79 -30.20 25.20
C ASN A 264 -17.52 -30.47 24.38
N ASP A 265 -17.00 -31.69 24.48
CA ASP A 265 -15.96 -32.19 23.59
C ASP A 265 -16.40 -32.07 22.12
N TYR A 266 -15.44 -31.75 21.23
CA TYR A 266 -15.71 -31.71 19.81
C TYR A 266 -16.06 -33.12 19.29
N SER A 267 -17.14 -33.21 18.50
CA SER A 267 -17.36 -34.37 17.65
C SER A 267 -16.19 -34.55 16.66
N PRO A 268 -15.93 -35.77 16.13
CA PRO A 268 -14.84 -35.99 15.19
C PRO A 268 -14.86 -35.05 13.97
N LEU A 269 -16.05 -34.68 13.47
CA LEU A 269 -16.20 -33.74 12.37
C LEU A 269 -15.84 -32.31 12.78
N GLN A 270 -16.30 -31.86 13.96
CA GLN A 270 -15.94 -30.55 14.50
C GLN A 270 -14.43 -30.47 14.78
N ALA A 271 -13.83 -31.53 15.32
CA ALA A 271 -12.39 -31.60 15.56
C ALA A 271 -11.60 -31.50 14.24
N LYS A 272 -12.03 -32.19 13.17
CA LYS A 272 -11.41 -32.08 11.84
C LYS A 272 -11.50 -30.65 11.28
N ARG A 273 -12.64 -29.97 11.47
CA ARG A 273 -12.83 -28.57 11.05
C ARG A 273 -11.96 -27.61 11.87
N ALA A 274 -11.95 -27.75 13.19
CA ALA A 274 -11.10 -26.98 14.10
C ALA A 274 -9.61 -27.18 13.78
N TRP A 275 -9.20 -28.40 13.44
CA TRP A 275 -7.83 -28.69 13.02
C TRP A 275 -7.45 -27.97 11.72
N GLY A 276 -8.36 -27.94 10.73
CA GLY A 276 -8.18 -27.13 9.53
C GLY A 276 -8.04 -25.64 9.86
N ARG A 277 -8.95 -25.11 10.68
CA ARG A 277 -8.92 -23.72 11.14
C ARG A 277 -7.61 -23.36 11.83
N GLN A 278 -7.09 -24.25 12.67
CA GLN A 278 -5.80 -24.07 13.32
C GLN A 278 -4.65 -23.98 12.30
N ALA A 279 -4.67 -24.77 11.22
CA ALA A 279 -3.68 -24.63 10.16
C ALA A 279 -3.75 -23.25 9.49
N GLU A 280 -4.95 -22.78 9.18
CA GLU A 280 -5.18 -21.46 8.57
C GLU A 280 -4.67 -20.33 9.45
N ASP A 281 -5.05 -20.34 10.73
CA ASP A 281 -4.67 -19.30 11.69
C ASP A 281 -3.14 -19.31 11.95
N ASN A 282 -2.53 -20.49 11.96
CA ASN A 282 -1.09 -20.67 12.06
C ASN A 282 -0.31 -20.07 10.87
N ILE A 283 -0.79 -20.31 9.65
CA ILE A 283 -0.19 -19.76 8.43
C ILE A 283 -0.33 -18.24 8.45
N ALA A 284 -1.54 -17.72 8.71
CA ALA A 284 -1.82 -16.29 8.77
C ALA A 284 -0.92 -15.60 9.80
N ALA A 285 -0.88 -16.10 11.04
CA ALA A 285 -0.02 -15.56 12.10
C ALA A 285 1.46 -15.55 11.71
N LYS A 286 1.95 -16.62 11.05
CA LYS A 286 3.34 -16.66 10.58
C LYS A 286 3.59 -15.64 9.48
N MET A 287 2.68 -15.49 8.52
CA MET A 287 2.82 -14.53 7.43
C MET A 287 2.71 -13.07 7.90
N GLU A 288 1.86 -12.81 8.89
CA GLU A 288 1.77 -11.51 9.57
C GLU A 288 3.08 -11.18 10.31
N GLN A 289 3.61 -12.14 11.08
CA GLN A 289 4.90 -11.99 11.77
C GLN A 289 6.04 -11.66 10.80
N LEU A 290 6.03 -12.31 9.63
CA LEU A 290 7.01 -12.05 8.58
C LEU A 290 6.76 -10.75 7.82
N GLY A 291 5.61 -10.10 8.01
CA GLY A 291 5.18 -8.89 7.31
C GLY A 291 4.76 -9.10 5.86
N LEU A 292 4.42 -10.33 5.47
CA LEU A 292 3.94 -10.66 4.13
C LEU A 292 2.41 -10.62 4.02
N MET A 293 1.71 -10.73 5.15
CA MET A 293 0.27 -10.57 5.28
C MET A 293 -0.04 -9.39 6.20
N ALA A 294 -1.04 -8.59 5.82
CA ALA A 294 -1.51 -7.50 6.65
C ALA A 294 -2.24 -8.04 7.88
N PRO A 295 -2.14 -7.41 9.07
CA PRO A 295 -3.07 -7.68 10.16
C PRO A 295 -4.51 -7.43 9.73
N TYR A 296 -5.45 -8.21 10.26
CA TYR A 296 -6.86 -8.10 9.90
C TYR A 296 -7.38 -6.66 10.14
N GLY A 297 -7.98 -6.07 9.12
CA GLY A 297 -8.34 -4.66 9.10
C GLY A 297 -9.54 -4.34 8.23
N ASP A 298 -9.61 -3.10 7.77
CA ASP A 298 -10.78 -2.58 7.05
C ASP A 298 -10.88 -3.14 5.63
N VAL A 299 -9.75 -3.44 4.98
CA VAL A 299 -9.75 -4.06 3.65
C VAL A 299 -10.31 -5.48 3.72
N ASP A 300 -9.91 -6.28 4.71
CA ASP A 300 -10.42 -7.65 4.93
C ASP A 300 -11.95 -7.66 5.08
N LYS A 301 -12.50 -6.73 5.88
CA LYS A 301 -13.96 -6.59 6.08
C LYS A 301 -14.71 -6.24 4.78
N VAL A 302 -14.12 -5.43 3.91
CA VAL A 302 -14.71 -5.11 2.60
C VAL A 302 -14.77 -6.36 1.74
N LEU A 303 -13.69 -7.14 1.69
CA LEU A 303 -13.67 -8.42 0.98
C LEU A 303 -14.72 -9.40 1.53
N GLU A 304 -14.80 -9.52 2.86
CA GLU A 304 -15.78 -10.37 3.54
C GLU A 304 -17.23 -9.91 3.30
N THR A 305 -17.47 -8.60 3.15
CA THR A 305 -18.80 -8.08 2.78
C THR A 305 -19.23 -8.59 1.40
N VAL A 306 -18.31 -8.61 0.42
CA VAL A 306 -18.59 -9.14 -0.91
C VAL A 306 -18.81 -10.66 -0.87
N ILE A 307 -18.02 -11.40 -0.10
CA ILE A 307 -18.23 -12.84 0.13
C ILE A 307 -19.59 -13.13 0.77
N ASN A 308 -19.95 -12.39 1.82
CA ASN A 308 -21.24 -12.56 2.49
C ASN A 308 -22.41 -12.35 1.51
N ASN A 309 -22.31 -11.36 0.60
CA ASN A 309 -23.31 -11.17 -0.44
C ASN A 309 -23.43 -12.41 -1.35
N LEU A 310 -22.31 -13.03 -1.74
CA LEU A 310 -22.28 -14.25 -2.54
C LEU A 310 -22.89 -15.43 -1.78
N GLU A 311 -22.52 -15.65 -0.51
CA GLU A 311 -23.02 -16.75 0.31
C GLU A 311 -24.53 -16.66 0.53
N VAL A 312 -25.04 -15.48 0.88
CA VAL A 312 -26.46 -15.25 1.17
C VAL A 312 -27.31 -15.49 -0.07
N THR A 313 -26.92 -14.95 -1.24
CA THR A 313 -27.71 -15.13 -2.47
C THR A 313 -27.67 -16.55 -3.01
N ASN A 314 -26.60 -17.30 -2.72
CA ASN A 314 -26.46 -18.69 -3.11
C ASN A 314 -26.97 -19.67 -2.04
N ASN A 315 -27.51 -19.17 -0.93
CA ASN A 315 -28.05 -19.97 0.17
C ASN A 315 -27.02 -20.98 0.71
N LEU A 316 -25.76 -20.54 0.83
CA LEU A 316 -24.64 -21.33 1.34
C LEU A 316 -24.54 -21.18 2.86
N ASP A 317 -24.40 -22.29 3.57
CA ASP A 317 -24.07 -22.34 5.00
C ASP A 317 -22.73 -23.07 5.16
N ILE A 318 -21.64 -22.34 4.95
CA ILE A 318 -20.29 -22.87 4.98
C ILE A 318 -19.76 -22.86 6.42
N GLN A 319 -19.30 -24.01 6.88
CA GLN A 319 -18.75 -24.19 8.23
C GLN A 319 -17.37 -24.87 8.19
N PRO A 320 -16.30 -24.24 8.71
CA PRO A 320 -16.26 -22.92 9.37
C PRO A 320 -16.50 -21.74 8.42
N VAL A 321 -16.87 -20.58 9.00
CA VAL A 321 -17.10 -19.33 8.26
C VAL A 321 -15.90 -18.97 7.38
N VAL A 322 -16.19 -18.47 6.17
CA VAL A 322 -15.19 -17.98 5.24
C VAL A 322 -14.60 -16.67 5.75
N ARG A 323 -13.27 -16.54 5.69
CA ARG A 323 -12.55 -15.30 6.02
C ARG A 323 -11.80 -14.79 4.82
N CYS A 324 -11.53 -13.49 4.77
CA CYS A 324 -10.62 -12.92 3.78
C CYS A 324 -9.38 -12.35 4.47
N ARG A 325 -8.20 -12.53 3.85
CA ARG A 325 -6.95 -11.88 4.27
C ARG A 325 -6.25 -11.23 3.08
N VAL A 326 -5.37 -10.26 3.36
CA VAL A 326 -4.67 -9.50 2.31
C VAL A 326 -3.15 -9.64 2.42
N LEU A 327 -2.48 -9.99 1.31
CA LEU A 327 -1.01 -9.93 1.21
C LEU A 327 -0.55 -8.50 1.03
N MET A 328 0.65 -8.20 1.54
CA MET A 328 1.28 -6.89 1.39
C MET A 328 1.82 -6.61 -0.02
N THR A 329 1.97 -7.65 -0.85
CA THR A 329 2.63 -7.58 -2.16
C THR A 329 1.78 -6.94 -3.26
N SER A 330 2.45 -6.37 -4.26
CA SER A 330 1.86 -5.74 -5.45
C SER A 330 1.61 -6.72 -6.61
N THR A 331 2.03 -7.98 -6.48
CA THR A 331 1.68 -9.04 -7.44
C THR A 331 0.17 -9.18 -7.59
N LEU A 332 -0.29 -9.72 -8.73
CA LEU A 332 -1.71 -10.01 -8.99
C LEU A 332 -1.98 -11.49 -8.74
N GLU A 333 -2.17 -11.82 -7.46
CA GLU A 333 -2.44 -13.18 -7.02
C GLU A 333 -3.64 -13.28 -6.06
N SER A 334 -4.34 -14.40 -6.17
CA SER A 334 -5.36 -14.88 -5.25
C SER A 334 -5.20 -16.38 -5.03
N PHE A 335 -5.63 -16.86 -3.86
CA PHE A 335 -5.67 -18.27 -3.53
C PHE A 335 -6.53 -18.51 -2.29
N THR A 336 -6.77 -19.79 -1.99
CA THR A 336 -7.41 -20.21 -0.74
C THR A 336 -6.47 -21.04 0.14
N MET A 337 -6.51 -20.77 1.45
CA MET A 337 -5.96 -21.63 2.49
C MET A 337 -7.13 -22.13 3.35
N GLY A 338 -7.64 -23.32 3.04
CA GLY A 338 -8.85 -23.85 3.67
C GLY A 338 -10.07 -22.96 3.42
N HIS A 339 -10.67 -22.40 4.46
CA HIS A 339 -11.81 -21.47 4.38
C HIS A 339 -11.38 -19.99 4.42
N THR A 340 -10.09 -19.72 4.30
CA THR A 340 -9.56 -18.36 4.26
C THR A 340 -9.12 -18.03 2.83
N ILE A 341 -9.81 -17.10 2.19
CA ILE A 341 -9.49 -16.57 0.86
C ILE A 341 -8.45 -15.46 1.02
N VAL A 342 -7.40 -15.48 0.21
CA VAL A 342 -6.31 -14.50 0.28
C VAL A 342 -6.15 -13.79 -1.05
N LEU A 343 -6.17 -12.46 -1.02
CA LEU A 343 -5.88 -11.60 -2.16
C LEU A 343 -4.63 -10.78 -1.90
N SER A 344 -3.87 -10.51 -2.95
CA SER A 344 -2.78 -9.53 -2.90
C SER A 344 -3.28 -8.09 -2.91
N ARG A 345 -2.58 -7.20 -2.20
CA ARG A 345 -2.84 -5.75 -2.26
C ARG A 345 -2.84 -5.25 -3.71
N GLY A 346 -1.87 -5.71 -4.51
CA GLY A 346 -1.78 -5.37 -5.93
C GLY A 346 -3.06 -5.68 -6.70
N LEU A 347 -3.63 -6.87 -6.50
CA LEU A 347 -4.89 -7.27 -7.14
C LEU A 347 -6.05 -6.36 -6.73
N VAL A 348 -6.19 -6.07 -5.43
CA VAL A 348 -7.26 -5.20 -4.94
C VAL A 348 -7.11 -3.75 -5.46
N ASP A 349 -5.87 -3.29 -5.65
CA ASP A 349 -5.58 -1.95 -6.20
C ASP A 349 -6.05 -1.79 -7.65
N VAL A 350 -5.90 -2.82 -8.49
CA VAL A 350 -6.11 -2.71 -9.95
C VAL A 350 -7.52 -3.04 -10.43
N LEU A 351 -8.34 -3.68 -9.59
CA LEU A 351 -9.71 -4.05 -9.96
C LEU A 351 -10.56 -2.79 -10.20
N PRO A 352 -11.34 -2.69 -11.29
CA PRO A 352 -12.05 -1.45 -11.62
C PRO A 352 -13.25 -1.19 -10.70
N ASP A 353 -13.90 -2.23 -10.18
CA ASP A 353 -15.13 -2.11 -9.38
C ASP A 353 -15.38 -3.33 -8.48
N GLU A 354 -16.44 -3.25 -7.67
CA GLU A 354 -16.87 -4.32 -6.76
C GLU A 354 -17.35 -5.58 -7.51
N ALA A 355 -17.95 -5.44 -8.70
CA ALA A 355 -18.39 -6.59 -9.50
C ALA A 355 -17.20 -7.44 -10.00
N SER A 356 -16.13 -6.78 -10.42
CA SER A 356 -14.87 -7.45 -10.80
C SER A 356 -14.19 -8.10 -9.61
N LEU A 357 -14.23 -7.45 -8.44
CA LEU A 357 -13.78 -8.06 -7.19
C LEU A 357 -14.62 -9.30 -6.83
N ALA A 358 -15.94 -9.20 -6.93
CA ALA A 358 -16.84 -10.31 -6.66
C ALA A 358 -16.57 -11.50 -7.59
N ALA A 359 -16.21 -11.25 -8.85
CA ALA A 359 -15.88 -12.32 -9.77
C ALA A 359 -14.63 -13.12 -9.38
N ILE A 360 -13.57 -12.43 -8.96
CA ILE A 360 -12.36 -13.06 -8.41
C ILE A 360 -12.71 -13.83 -7.13
N LEU A 361 -13.45 -13.20 -6.22
CA LEU A 361 -13.84 -13.82 -4.95
C LEU A 361 -14.76 -15.03 -5.15
N ALA A 362 -15.64 -15.03 -6.15
CA ALA A 362 -16.51 -16.15 -6.45
C ALA A 362 -15.73 -17.36 -6.98
N HIS A 363 -14.68 -17.16 -7.78
CA HIS A 363 -13.77 -18.24 -8.19
C HIS A 363 -13.10 -18.88 -6.96
N GLU A 364 -12.54 -18.07 -6.07
CA GLU A 364 -11.91 -18.56 -4.83
C GLU A 364 -12.92 -19.22 -3.89
N LEU A 365 -14.13 -18.66 -3.77
CA LEU A 365 -15.23 -19.27 -3.02
C LEU A 365 -15.65 -20.62 -3.61
N GLY A 366 -15.58 -20.78 -4.94
CA GLY A 366 -15.77 -22.05 -5.62
C GLY A 366 -14.81 -23.14 -5.13
N HIS A 367 -13.53 -22.81 -4.90
CA HIS A 367 -12.59 -23.76 -4.26
C HIS A 367 -13.04 -24.17 -2.85
N VAL A 368 -13.55 -23.23 -2.05
CA VAL A 368 -14.06 -23.52 -0.70
C VAL A 368 -15.29 -24.41 -0.73
N VAL A 369 -16.27 -24.09 -1.60
CA VAL A 369 -17.53 -24.84 -1.76
C VAL A 369 -17.28 -26.27 -2.22
N LEU A 370 -16.39 -26.46 -3.20
CA LEU A 370 -16.00 -27.77 -3.71
C LEU A 370 -15.10 -28.55 -2.74
N GLY A 371 -14.67 -27.92 -1.64
CA GLY A 371 -13.85 -28.56 -0.62
C GLY A 371 -12.42 -28.82 -1.07
N HIS A 372 -11.91 -28.08 -2.07
CA HIS A 372 -10.51 -28.08 -2.44
C HIS A 372 -9.70 -27.53 -1.25
N ARG A 373 -8.80 -28.34 -0.68
CA ARG A 373 -8.10 -28.00 0.56
C ARG A 373 -6.60 -28.18 0.43
N THR A 374 -5.88 -27.15 0.85
CA THR A 374 -4.42 -27.12 0.95
C THR A 374 -4.02 -26.82 2.41
N GLY A 375 -2.78 -27.15 2.77
CA GLY A 375 -2.16 -26.60 3.97
C GLY A 375 -2.54 -27.23 5.32
N ALA A 376 -3.37 -28.29 5.38
CA ALA A 376 -3.75 -28.94 6.65
C ALA A 376 -2.53 -29.40 7.49
N GLN A 377 -1.39 -29.64 6.86
CA GLN A 377 -0.14 -29.96 7.53
C GLN A 377 0.40 -28.85 8.45
N PHE A 378 0.02 -27.59 8.21
CA PHE A 378 0.50 -26.44 8.96
C PHE A 378 -0.21 -26.25 10.30
N ALA A 379 -1.23 -27.07 10.60
CA ALA A 379 -1.76 -27.20 11.96
C ALA A 379 -0.69 -27.67 12.96
N PHE A 380 0.31 -28.42 12.47
CA PHE A 380 1.48 -28.78 13.25
C PHE A 380 2.50 -27.64 13.25
N PHE A 381 2.66 -26.97 14.39
CA PHE A 381 3.56 -25.82 14.54
C PHE A 381 5.03 -26.10 14.19
N ASN A 382 5.51 -27.33 14.32
CA ASN A 382 6.87 -27.67 13.92
C ASN A 382 7.11 -27.48 12.41
N ARG A 383 6.05 -27.56 11.58
CA ARG A 383 6.13 -27.29 10.14
C ARG A 383 6.19 -25.79 9.80
N LEU A 384 6.07 -24.90 10.78
CA LEU A 384 6.20 -23.45 10.62
C LEU A 384 7.58 -22.92 11.06
N ARG A 385 8.47 -23.83 11.50
CA ARG A 385 9.84 -23.52 11.90
C ARG A 385 10.77 -23.69 10.70
N PHE A 386 10.86 -22.66 9.87
CA PHE A 386 11.74 -22.60 8.71
C PHE A 386 12.43 -21.23 8.64
N ASP A 387 13.50 -21.13 7.86
CA ASP A 387 14.21 -19.88 7.61
C ASP A 387 13.30 -18.96 6.77
N GLU A 388 13.20 -17.68 7.15
CA GLU A 388 12.41 -16.68 6.43
C GLU A 388 12.72 -16.65 4.92
N LYS A 389 13.96 -16.93 4.52
CA LYS A 389 14.38 -16.98 3.11
C LYS A 389 13.69 -18.08 2.30
N GLU A 390 13.12 -19.07 2.96
CA GLU A 390 12.40 -20.19 2.35
C GLU A 390 10.88 -20.00 2.37
N THR A 391 10.37 -18.92 3.00
CA THR A 391 8.93 -18.70 3.24
C THR A 391 8.06 -18.89 2.00
N LEU A 392 8.40 -18.22 0.90
CA LEU A 392 7.58 -18.23 -0.32
C LEU A 392 7.62 -19.59 -1.03
N ARG A 393 8.67 -20.38 -0.83
CA ARG A 393 8.76 -21.75 -1.35
C ARG A 393 8.04 -22.75 -0.44
N HIS A 394 8.02 -22.47 0.85
CA HIS A 394 7.47 -23.36 1.87
C HIS A 394 5.93 -23.35 1.86
N PHE A 395 5.34 -22.20 1.55
CA PHE A 395 3.91 -22.03 1.36
C PHE A 395 3.55 -22.03 -0.13
N GLY A 396 3.32 -23.21 -0.70
CA GLY A 396 2.76 -23.35 -2.06
C GLY A 396 1.28 -23.71 -2.00
N PHE A 397 0.41 -22.80 -2.44
CA PHE A 397 -1.03 -23.03 -2.53
C PHE A 397 -1.44 -23.16 -4.01
N THR A 398 -1.27 -24.36 -4.55
CA THR A 398 -1.59 -24.66 -5.95
C THR A 398 -2.60 -25.78 -6.03
N PHE A 399 -3.63 -25.60 -6.86
CA PHE A 399 -4.60 -26.65 -7.19
C PHE A 399 -4.27 -27.30 -8.53
N THR A 400 -4.81 -28.49 -8.75
CA THR A 400 -4.71 -29.17 -10.04
C THR A 400 -5.51 -28.45 -11.12
N PRO A 401 -5.19 -28.61 -12.42
CA PRO A 401 -5.96 -28.00 -13.51
C PRO A 401 -7.46 -28.34 -13.47
N ASP A 402 -7.81 -29.55 -13.05
CA ASP A 402 -9.20 -30.01 -12.96
C ASP A 402 -9.95 -29.30 -11.82
N GLU A 403 -9.32 -29.17 -10.65
CA GLU A 403 -9.87 -28.41 -9.51
C GLU A 403 -10.06 -26.93 -9.85
N GLU A 404 -9.14 -26.35 -10.62
CA GLU A 404 -9.23 -24.97 -11.10
C GLU A 404 -10.39 -24.77 -12.08
N GLN A 405 -10.58 -25.72 -13.00
CA GLN A 405 -11.71 -25.67 -13.92
C GLN A 405 -13.03 -25.84 -13.17
N ALA A 406 -13.10 -26.76 -12.21
CA ALA A 406 -14.29 -26.97 -11.39
C ALA A 406 -14.62 -25.71 -10.57
N ALA A 407 -13.63 -25.09 -9.93
CA ALA A 407 -13.81 -23.83 -9.19
C ALA A 407 -14.25 -22.67 -10.08
N THR A 408 -13.74 -22.60 -11.33
CA THR A 408 -14.18 -21.60 -12.31
C THR A 408 -15.67 -21.76 -12.63
N LEU A 409 -16.12 -22.99 -12.88
CA LEU A 409 -17.52 -23.28 -13.19
C LEU A 409 -18.44 -22.99 -11.99
N GLU A 410 -18.03 -23.39 -10.80
CA GLU A 410 -18.75 -23.10 -9.56
C GLU A 410 -18.83 -21.58 -9.32
N GLY A 411 -17.71 -20.85 -9.44
CA GLY A 411 -17.68 -19.40 -9.30
C GLY A 411 -18.62 -18.68 -10.27
N MET A 412 -18.70 -19.14 -11.52
CA MET A 412 -19.66 -18.61 -12.50
C MET A 412 -21.11 -18.84 -12.08
N ASP A 413 -21.44 -20.03 -11.57
CA ASP A 413 -22.78 -20.34 -11.06
C ASP A 413 -23.11 -19.44 -9.85
N LEU A 414 -22.18 -19.28 -8.91
CA LEU A 414 -22.31 -18.40 -7.75
C LEU A 414 -22.58 -16.94 -8.15
N LEU A 415 -21.86 -16.44 -9.16
CA LEU A 415 -22.06 -15.08 -9.67
C LEU A 415 -23.42 -14.90 -10.34
N SER A 416 -23.89 -15.89 -11.10
CA SER A 416 -25.15 -15.82 -11.83
C SER A 416 -26.38 -15.63 -10.94
N LYS A 417 -26.29 -16.08 -9.68
CA LYS A 417 -27.32 -15.97 -8.65
C LYS A 417 -27.12 -14.77 -7.72
N SER A 418 -26.04 -14.01 -7.90
CA SER A 418 -25.64 -12.91 -7.02
C SER A 418 -26.17 -11.54 -7.46
N PRO A 419 -26.02 -10.49 -6.63
CA PRO A 419 -26.34 -9.11 -7.03
C PRO A 419 -25.49 -8.59 -8.20
N TYR A 420 -24.38 -9.27 -8.51
CA TYR A 420 -23.42 -8.88 -9.56
C TYR A 420 -23.71 -9.50 -10.93
N LYS A 421 -24.74 -10.36 -11.04
CA LYS A 421 -25.08 -11.11 -12.27
C LYS A 421 -25.28 -10.24 -13.51
N ASP A 422 -25.75 -9.00 -13.32
CA ASP A 422 -26.07 -8.06 -14.40
C ASP A 422 -24.92 -7.06 -14.67
N GLN A 423 -23.75 -7.22 -14.03
CA GLN A 423 -22.56 -6.36 -14.19
C GLN A 423 -21.28 -7.09 -14.68
N PRO A 424 -21.34 -8.09 -15.60
CA PRO A 424 -20.16 -8.87 -15.98
C PRO A 424 -19.16 -8.10 -16.87
N GLY A 425 -19.59 -6.98 -17.47
CA GLY A 425 -18.83 -6.29 -18.53
C GLY A 425 -17.43 -5.84 -18.10
N ASN A 426 -17.31 -5.20 -16.94
CA ASN A 426 -16.02 -4.66 -16.47
C ASN A 426 -15.04 -5.76 -16.08
N THR A 427 -15.53 -6.89 -15.58
CA THR A 427 -14.71 -8.07 -15.27
C THR A 427 -14.10 -8.68 -16.52
N GLN A 428 -14.88 -8.79 -17.60
CA GLN A 428 -14.38 -9.29 -18.87
C GLN A 428 -13.33 -8.33 -19.46
N PHE A 429 -13.56 -7.01 -19.39
CA PHE A 429 -12.57 -6.03 -19.81
C PHE A 429 -11.29 -6.09 -18.97
N PHE A 430 -11.40 -6.29 -17.66
CA PHE A 430 -10.25 -6.47 -16.77
C PHE A 430 -9.40 -7.69 -17.17
N LEU A 431 -10.03 -8.84 -17.39
CA LEU A 431 -9.32 -10.07 -17.74
C LEU A 431 -8.76 -10.05 -19.16
N GLN A 432 -9.44 -9.41 -20.10
CA GLN A 432 -8.89 -9.14 -21.43
C GLN A 432 -7.66 -8.23 -21.33
N ALA A 433 -7.74 -7.13 -20.58
CA ALA A 433 -6.61 -6.24 -20.38
C ALA A 433 -5.43 -6.97 -19.71
N LEU A 434 -5.70 -7.83 -18.73
CA LEU A 434 -4.69 -8.65 -18.08
C LEU A 434 -4.04 -9.62 -19.08
N GLN A 435 -4.84 -10.27 -19.93
CA GLN A 435 -4.36 -11.19 -20.97
C GLN A 435 -3.46 -10.49 -21.99
N ASP A 436 -3.89 -9.32 -22.47
CA ASP A 436 -3.19 -8.54 -23.47
C ASP A 436 -1.85 -8.04 -22.94
N ARG A 437 -1.81 -7.67 -21.66
CA ARG A 437 -0.61 -7.14 -20.98
C ARG A 437 0.28 -8.22 -20.36
N ALA A 438 -0.18 -9.45 -20.14
CA ALA A 438 0.56 -10.48 -19.40
C ALA A 438 1.98 -10.74 -19.91
N LYS A 439 2.23 -10.58 -21.22
CA LYS A 439 3.58 -10.69 -21.81
C LYS A 439 4.46 -9.46 -21.55
N GLU A 440 3.86 -8.29 -21.38
CA GLU A 440 4.52 -7.02 -21.10
C GLU A 440 4.79 -6.82 -19.59
N ILE A 441 4.02 -7.47 -18.72
CA ILE A 441 4.14 -7.40 -17.25
C ILE A 441 4.21 -8.80 -16.59
N PRO A 442 5.14 -9.68 -17.01
CA PRO A 442 5.18 -11.07 -16.57
C PRO A 442 5.45 -11.22 -15.06
N ASN A 443 6.20 -10.32 -14.42
CA ASN A 443 6.49 -10.42 -12.99
C ASN A 443 5.31 -9.93 -12.14
N LEU A 444 4.53 -8.94 -12.60
CA LEU A 444 3.33 -8.49 -11.91
C LEU A 444 2.28 -9.59 -11.81
N VAL A 445 2.13 -10.39 -12.87
CA VAL A 445 1.18 -11.51 -12.92
C VAL A 445 1.76 -12.84 -12.44
N SER A 446 3.03 -12.89 -12.05
CA SER A 446 3.64 -14.11 -11.52
C SER A 446 3.42 -14.20 -10.00
N PRO A 447 2.61 -15.13 -9.51
CA PRO A 447 2.33 -15.26 -8.08
C PRO A 447 3.58 -15.73 -7.32
N HIS A 448 3.66 -15.39 -6.03
CA HIS A 448 4.70 -15.90 -5.16
C HIS A 448 4.25 -17.03 -4.24
N LEU A 449 2.96 -17.07 -3.89
CA LEU A 449 2.39 -18.02 -2.92
C LEU A 449 1.20 -18.77 -3.50
N GLY A 450 0.37 -18.06 -4.25
CA GLY A 450 -0.86 -18.58 -4.84
C GLY A 450 -0.76 -18.79 -6.34
N LYS A 451 -1.85 -18.47 -7.03
CA LYS A 451 -1.94 -18.53 -8.48
C LYS A 451 -2.07 -17.13 -9.08
N SER A 452 -1.55 -16.97 -10.30
CA SER A 452 -1.84 -15.81 -11.13
C SER A 452 -3.34 -15.74 -11.38
N VAL A 453 -3.91 -14.55 -11.38
CA VAL A 453 -5.26 -14.34 -11.88
C VAL A 453 -5.31 -14.77 -13.35
N ALA A 454 -5.86 -15.95 -13.61
CA ALA A 454 -5.76 -16.55 -14.93
C ALA A 454 -6.74 -15.85 -15.88
N PRO A 455 -6.31 -15.46 -17.10
CA PRO A 455 -7.19 -14.93 -18.13
C PRO A 455 -8.39 -15.83 -18.46
N THR A 456 -8.25 -17.13 -18.21
CA THR A 456 -9.27 -18.15 -18.47
C THR A 456 -10.44 -18.14 -17.48
N TRP A 457 -10.35 -17.42 -16.36
CA TRP A 457 -11.39 -17.43 -15.31
C TRP A 457 -12.75 -16.86 -15.74
N THR A 458 -12.86 -16.12 -16.86
CA THR A 458 -14.17 -15.59 -17.32
C THR A 458 -14.45 -15.72 -18.81
N ILE A 459 -13.52 -16.18 -19.65
CA ILE A 459 -13.82 -16.34 -21.09
C ILE A 459 -14.92 -17.41 -21.32
N ALA A 460 -15.13 -18.33 -20.37
CA ALA A 460 -16.23 -19.30 -20.43
C ALA A 460 -17.63 -18.66 -20.26
N SER A 461 -17.74 -17.48 -19.62
CA SER A 461 -19.01 -16.72 -19.57
C SER A 461 -19.35 -16.07 -20.91
N ALA A 462 -18.38 -15.89 -21.81
CA ALA A 462 -18.58 -15.34 -23.15
C ALA A 462 -18.99 -16.39 -24.20
N ALA A 463 -18.83 -17.68 -23.92
CA ALA A 463 -19.27 -18.74 -24.85
C ALA A 463 -20.82 -18.90 -24.89
N SER A 464 -21.54 -18.26 -23.96
CA SER A 464 -23.02 -18.23 -23.92
C SER A 464 -23.63 -16.94 -24.47
N SER A 465 -22.82 -15.92 -24.80
CA SER A 465 -23.26 -14.75 -25.56
C SER A 465 -22.72 -14.84 -26.98
N SER A 466 -23.61 -15.09 -27.95
CA SER A 466 -23.31 -15.23 -29.38
C SER A 466 -22.83 -13.94 -30.08
N ASP A 467 -22.40 -12.91 -29.34
CA ASP A 467 -21.93 -11.65 -29.91
C ASP A 467 -20.40 -11.60 -29.98
N PRO A 468 -19.81 -11.26 -31.13
CA PRO A 468 -18.35 -11.22 -31.29
C PRO A 468 -17.73 -10.19 -30.34
N ILE A 469 -16.66 -10.64 -29.67
CA ILE A 469 -15.79 -9.93 -28.71
C ILE A 469 -14.98 -8.84 -29.44
N ALA A 470 -15.67 -7.83 -30.00
CA ALA A 470 -15.04 -6.80 -30.83
C ALA A 470 -15.53 -5.38 -30.52
N ALA A 471 -16.42 -5.19 -29.54
CA ALA A 471 -16.77 -3.85 -29.09
C ALA A 471 -15.66 -3.34 -28.15
N LYS A 472 -14.89 -2.34 -28.61
CA LYS A 472 -14.09 -1.51 -27.70
C LYS A 472 -15.00 -1.09 -26.54
N PRO A 473 -14.52 -1.12 -25.28
CA PRO A 473 -15.27 -0.52 -24.18
C PRO A 473 -15.71 0.88 -24.59
N ALA A 474 -16.96 1.25 -24.28
CA ALA A 474 -17.40 2.64 -24.44
C ALA A 474 -16.34 3.56 -23.81
N GLY A 475 -16.03 4.71 -24.41
CA GLY A 475 -14.83 5.51 -24.10
C GLY A 475 -14.58 5.80 -22.61
N ASN A 476 -15.61 5.71 -21.76
CA ASN A 476 -15.52 5.95 -20.32
C ASN A 476 -15.33 4.70 -19.44
N VAL A 477 -15.23 3.49 -19.99
CA VAL A 477 -15.02 2.27 -19.19
C VAL A 477 -13.52 2.07 -18.92
N ILE A 478 -13.16 2.02 -17.65
CA ILE A 478 -11.81 1.71 -17.19
C ILE A 478 -11.71 0.19 -16.99
N ALA A 479 -10.93 -0.48 -17.82
CA ALA A 479 -10.77 -1.93 -17.78
C ALA A 479 -9.98 -2.39 -16.53
N ALA A 480 -8.92 -1.66 -16.18
CA ALA A 480 -8.11 -1.90 -15.00
C ALA A 480 -7.52 -0.58 -14.52
N LEU A 481 -7.27 -0.46 -13.22
CA LEU A 481 -6.67 0.71 -12.61
C LEU A 481 -5.14 0.64 -12.57
N PRO A 482 -4.46 1.78 -12.45
CA PRO A 482 -3.03 1.83 -12.17
C PRO A 482 -2.70 1.34 -10.75
N LEU A 483 -1.44 0.96 -10.54
CA LEU A 483 -0.95 0.46 -9.26
C LEU A 483 -0.85 1.54 -8.19
N GLY A 484 -1.27 1.21 -6.96
CA GLY A 484 -1.13 2.07 -5.77
C GLY A 484 -2.24 3.10 -5.59
N GLY A 485 -3.36 2.97 -6.29
CA GLY A 485 -4.45 3.96 -6.27
C GLY A 485 -5.50 3.77 -5.17
N ARG A 486 -5.57 2.61 -4.47
CA ARG A 486 -6.67 2.31 -3.55
C ARG A 486 -6.26 1.93 -2.15
N ILE A 487 -5.12 1.27 -1.98
CA ILE A 487 -4.68 0.77 -0.67
C ILE A 487 -3.44 1.52 -0.20
N LYS A 488 -3.54 2.15 0.96
CA LYS A 488 -2.42 2.72 1.70
C LYS A 488 -1.85 1.67 2.64
N VAL A 489 -0.53 1.52 2.61
CA VAL A 489 0.25 0.72 3.57
C VAL A 489 0.71 1.62 4.71
N GLU A 490 0.42 1.20 5.95
CA GLU A 490 0.98 1.78 7.18
C GLU A 490 2.31 1.08 7.50
N PRO A 491 3.47 1.75 7.30
CA PRO A 491 4.77 1.10 7.37
C PRO A 491 5.15 0.58 8.75
N TRP A 492 4.60 1.15 9.83
CA TRP A 492 4.95 0.75 11.20
C TRP A 492 4.41 -0.63 11.58
N ASN A 493 3.09 -0.79 11.43
CA ASN A 493 2.32 -1.93 11.93
C ASN A 493 1.76 -2.83 10.81
N ASN A 494 2.11 -2.56 9.56
CA ASN A 494 1.67 -3.28 8.36
C ASN A 494 0.15 -3.23 8.09
N ARG A 495 -0.59 -2.29 8.68
CA ARG A 495 -2.02 -2.17 8.42
C ARG A 495 -2.28 -1.64 7.01
N LEU A 496 -3.37 -2.11 6.41
CA LEU A 496 -3.87 -1.62 5.14
C LEU A 496 -5.09 -0.74 5.39
N ARG A 497 -5.13 0.42 4.73
CA ARG A 497 -6.28 1.34 4.75
C ARG A 497 -6.73 1.66 3.34
N MET A 498 -8.04 1.79 3.17
CA MET A 498 -8.60 2.29 1.92
C MET A 498 -8.27 3.79 1.78
N LEU A 499 -7.72 4.17 0.63
CA LEU A 499 -7.54 5.56 0.25
C LEU A 499 -8.91 6.18 -0.02
N LYS A 500 -9.12 7.37 0.54
CA LYS A 500 -10.30 8.18 0.24
C LYS A 500 -10.05 8.99 -1.02
N SER A 501 -10.27 8.39 -2.19
CA SER A 501 -10.25 9.10 -3.47
C SER A 501 -11.67 9.36 -3.98
N LYS A 502 -11.85 10.46 -4.71
CA LYS A 502 -13.09 10.70 -5.45
C LYS A 502 -13.07 9.81 -6.69
N ALA A 503 -14.23 9.27 -7.07
CA ALA A 503 -14.38 8.55 -8.34
C ALA A 503 -13.91 9.46 -9.48
N VAL A 504 -13.00 8.96 -10.30
CA VAL A 504 -12.50 9.68 -11.48
C VAL A 504 -13.61 9.72 -12.52
N GLY A 505 -13.81 10.88 -13.16
CA GLY A 505 -14.81 11.07 -14.21
C GLY A 505 -14.40 10.42 -15.53
N ALA A 506 -14.90 10.93 -16.66
CA ALA A 506 -14.39 10.52 -17.97
C ALA A 506 -12.90 10.91 -18.09
N VAL A 507 -12.08 9.95 -18.47
CA VAL A 507 -10.61 10.04 -18.50
C VAL A 507 -10.14 9.88 -19.94
N ALA A 508 -9.07 10.57 -20.35
CA ALA A 508 -8.49 10.37 -21.68
C ALA A 508 -7.96 8.92 -21.83
N GLU A 509 -7.82 8.43 -23.08
CA GLU A 509 -7.40 7.02 -23.31
C GLU A 509 -6.00 6.72 -22.75
N ASP A 510 -5.09 7.69 -22.79
CA ASP A 510 -3.74 7.62 -22.23
C ASP A 510 -3.73 7.65 -20.70
N GLU A 511 -4.70 8.31 -20.09
CA GLU A 511 -4.84 8.39 -18.63
C GLU A 511 -5.47 7.14 -17.99
N LYS A 512 -5.98 6.18 -18.79
CA LYS A 512 -6.53 4.91 -18.28
C LYS A 512 -5.48 4.00 -17.65
N MET A 513 -4.24 4.05 -18.12
CA MET A 513 -3.04 3.48 -17.47
C MET A 513 -3.24 2.08 -16.83
N PRO A 514 -3.78 1.07 -17.55
CA PRO A 514 -4.11 -0.22 -16.96
C PRO A 514 -2.86 -0.96 -16.50
N PHE A 515 -2.80 -1.31 -15.21
CA PHE A 515 -1.66 -1.96 -14.56
C PHE A 515 -0.36 -1.16 -14.59
N GLU A 516 -0.43 0.15 -14.85
CA GLU A 516 0.77 0.99 -14.93
C GLU A 516 1.14 1.58 -13.56
N VAL A 517 2.44 1.79 -13.38
CA VAL A 517 3.02 2.49 -12.25
C VAL A 517 2.75 3.99 -12.36
N THR A 518 2.26 4.56 -11.25
CA THR A 518 1.99 6.00 -11.11
C THR A 518 2.80 6.64 -9.97
N PRO A 519 3.02 7.97 -10.00
CA PRO A 519 3.63 8.69 -8.88
C PRO A 519 2.79 8.66 -7.61
N PHE A 520 3.45 8.83 -6.45
CA PHE A 520 2.78 8.96 -5.16
C PHE A 520 2.57 10.43 -4.79
N PHE A 521 1.36 10.74 -4.32
CA PHE A 521 1.05 12.01 -3.65
C PHE A 521 0.30 11.70 -2.36
N LEU A 522 1.04 11.59 -1.25
CA LEU A 522 0.48 11.14 0.02
C LEU A 522 -0.19 12.27 0.77
N TYR A 523 -1.37 11.98 1.33
CA TYR A 523 -1.97 12.81 2.37
C TYR A 523 -1.30 12.50 3.71
N LEU A 524 -0.36 13.36 4.12
CA LEU A 524 0.37 13.18 5.38
C LEU A 524 -0.44 13.71 6.56
N THR A 525 -0.38 12.98 7.67
CA THR A 525 -0.99 13.32 8.96
C THR A 525 0.06 13.08 10.04
N ARG A 526 -0.01 13.82 11.14
CA ARG A 526 0.88 13.62 12.29
C ARG A 526 0.14 12.89 13.41
N GLN A 527 0.65 11.75 13.85
CA GLN A 527 0.04 11.02 14.96
C GLN A 527 0.23 11.78 16.27
N GLY A 528 -0.84 11.93 17.05
CA GLY A 528 -0.86 12.66 18.33
C GLY A 528 -1.42 14.09 18.28
N VAL A 529 -1.71 14.62 17.09
CA VAL A 529 -2.50 15.85 16.94
C VAL A 529 -3.96 15.44 16.80
N ASN A 530 -4.75 15.61 17.86
CA ASN A 530 -6.21 15.56 17.71
C ASN A 530 -6.58 16.59 16.64
N PRO A 531 -7.19 16.21 15.50
CA PRO A 531 -7.79 17.20 14.64
C PRO A 531 -8.87 17.87 15.49
N LEU A 532 -8.71 19.16 15.76
CA LEU A 532 -9.78 20.01 16.27
C LEU A 532 -10.95 19.80 15.31
N THR A 533 -11.88 18.95 15.71
CA THR A 533 -13.08 18.63 14.95
C THR A 533 -14.05 19.78 15.18
N GLU A 534 -13.68 20.97 14.71
CA GLU A 534 -14.70 21.95 14.35
C GLU A 534 -15.21 21.54 12.98
N THR A 535 -16.17 20.62 12.99
CA THR A 535 -17.16 20.53 11.93
C THR A 535 -17.69 21.95 11.72
N PRO A 536 -17.55 22.56 10.52
CA PRO A 536 -18.26 23.78 10.24
C PRO A 536 -19.74 23.41 10.29
N SER A 537 -20.43 23.80 11.36
CA SER A 537 -21.88 23.74 11.41
C SER A 537 -22.37 24.52 10.20
N ALA A 538 -23.11 23.83 9.33
CA ALA A 538 -23.75 24.44 8.19
C ALA A 538 -24.56 25.65 8.68
N VAL A 539 -24.09 26.85 8.35
CA VAL A 539 -24.86 28.07 8.53
C VAL A 539 -25.98 27.99 7.49
N SER A 540 -27.13 27.44 7.90
CA SER A 540 -28.37 27.58 7.15
C SER A 540 -28.67 29.08 7.07
N LEU A 541 -28.49 29.65 5.89
CA LEU A 541 -29.08 30.94 5.53
C LEU A 541 -30.60 30.79 5.62
N LYS A 542 -31.18 31.25 6.73
CA LYS A 542 -32.61 31.55 6.79
C LYS A 542 -32.88 32.67 5.79
N LEU A 543 -33.67 32.34 4.78
CA LEU A 543 -34.23 33.31 3.85
C LEU A 543 -35.35 34.05 4.61
N ASP A 544 -35.03 35.20 5.19
CA ASP A 544 -36.04 36.11 5.72
C ASP A 544 -36.83 36.68 4.54
N SER A 545 -38.07 36.20 4.41
CA SER A 545 -39.08 36.75 3.52
C SER A 545 -39.82 37.85 4.28
N ASP A 546 -39.40 39.10 4.11
CA ASP A 546 -40.29 40.25 4.23
C ASP A 546 -39.57 41.53 3.78
N THR A 547 -39.81 41.95 2.54
CA THR A 547 -39.73 43.38 2.19
C THR A 547 -40.82 43.71 1.19
N ASN A 548 -41.82 44.44 1.70
CA ASN A 548 -42.90 45.09 0.98
C ASN A 548 -42.40 45.91 -0.21
N ILE A 549 -42.94 45.64 -1.40
CA ILE A 549 -42.89 46.56 -2.54
C ILE A 549 -44.22 47.32 -2.56
N PRO A 550 -44.22 48.67 -2.53
CA PRO A 550 -45.46 49.44 -2.58
C PRO A 550 -45.99 49.58 -4.02
N ASP A 551 -47.30 49.40 -4.14
CA ASP A 551 -48.13 49.69 -5.31
C ASP A 551 -47.89 51.09 -5.90
N ARG A 552 -47.68 51.16 -7.21
CA ARG A 552 -48.15 52.28 -8.04
C ARG A 552 -48.73 51.77 -9.37
N LYS A 553 -50.06 51.83 -9.42
CA LYS A 553 -50.95 51.83 -10.59
C LYS A 553 -51.03 53.26 -11.18
N PRO A 554 -51.66 53.50 -12.36
CA PRO A 554 -52.78 52.79 -13.01
C PRO A 554 -52.42 51.67 -13.97
#